data_AF-A0A368B1Z5-F1
#
_entry.id   AF-A0A368B1Z5-F1
#
_cell.length_a   1.000
_cell.length_b   1.000
_cell.length_c   1.000
_cell.angle_alpha   90.00
_cell.angle_beta   90.00
_cell.angle_gamma   90.00
#
_symmetry.space_group_name_H-M   'P 1'
#
loop_
_entity.id
_entity.type
_entity.pdbx_description
1 polymer ?
#
loop_
_entity_poly.entity_id
_entity_poly.type
_entity_poly.pdbx_seq_one_letter_code
_entity_poly.pdbx_strand_id
1 'polypeptide(L)'
;MKLLLILLFCLNFISFVIAKPQLSSWITDKTGSYARIYTSKENESAGLTSTTWSRGQGIQNSPTYAGIHEIHDDDSWVYIKTSGLGLHNMGPWYLNESKTRDFPSFPGNTATTYRIPKSPTAFNGTRTTTAGSIGYFVDGVALFDATDTFSYINSSGSDGSPIGGGRGDGVWNRDAYVNEGVTFDAAYAHQAMNLHHYHANAPAVRHLLGDSVDYNKATNRYSENFNGSHSPIVGWVADGHPIYGPYGYSDSLDPNSEIRRMISGYQKRDGTNGSTSLTSTGRRSLPKWANYMQGRNLSLSSSQYGPNVSATYILGHYLEDYAYKGDLGLDQGSDYDLDQYNGRYCVTPEFPDGVWAYFTAIEEDGIPVFPYNVGRNFYGTPTGGSVNSIPSSSVKIFSGGPNKQHVAIDIASSGETVTFIWDTVEGANYRVDASPDLKNWFNGTVAFTADGIEYSSFYRKPNSGNDRFYRLIRTGIEDFDNSGFVDDFGDGPAPSNNEENIGGGPGGGGPGGGGPGGGGPPF
;
A
#
# COMPACT_ATOMS: atom_id res chain seq x y z
N MET A 1 31.34 -60.71 23.13
CA MET A 1 30.45 -60.20 22.05
C MET A 1 30.31 -58.70 22.28
N LYS A 2 30.84 -57.86 21.38
CA LYS A 2 30.94 -56.40 21.54
C LYS A 2 29.55 -55.76 21.37
N LEU A 3 29.16 -54.93 22.32
CA LEU A 3 27.96 -54.08 22.25
C LEU A 3 28.23 -52.98 21.21
N LEU A 4 27.47 -52.98 20.12
CA LEU A 4 27.52 -51.95 19.09
C LEU A 4 26.49 -50.86 19.46
N LEU A 5 26.98 -49.70 19.89
CA LEU A 5 26.17 -48.51 20.15
C LEU A 5 25.86 -47.87 18.79
N ILE A 6 24.62 -48.00 18.31
CA ILE A 6 24.16 -47.30 17.11
C ILE A 6 23.73 -45.90 17.54
N LEU A 7 24.56 -44.91 17.23
CA LEU A 7 24.24 -43.49 17.38
C LEU A 7 23.31 -43.10 16.22
N LEU A 8 22.01 -42.94 16.47
CA LEU A 8 21.10 -42.30 15.52
C LEU A 8 21.41 -40.80 15.50
N PHE A 9 22.06 -40.33 14.44
CA PHE A 9 22.09 -38.91 14.09
C PHE A 9 20.71 -38.51 13.55
N CYS A 10 19.89 -37.85 14.38
CA CYS A 10 18.75 -37.09 13.90
C CYS A 10 19.27 -35.85 13.16
N LEU A 11 19.44 -35.94 11.83
CA LEU A 11 19.56 -34.76 10.99
C LEU A 11 18.21 -34.03 11.00
N ASN A 12 18.10 -32.97 11.80
CA ASN A 12 17.07 -31.95 11.62
C ASN A 12 17.37 -31.24 10.30
N PHE A 13 16.70 -31.66 9.23
CA PHE A 13 16.56 -30.82 8.05
C PHE A 13 15.68 -29.63 8.45
N ILE A 14 16.31 -28.54 8.90
CA ILE A 14 15.68 -27.22 8.90
C ILE A 14 15.49 -26.88 7.43
N SER A 15 14.31 -27.18 6.90
CA SER A 15 13.87 -26.58 5.65
C SER A 15 13.67 -25.11 5.97
N PHE A 16 14.64 -24.26 5.59
CA PHE A 16 14.37 -22.84 5.50
C PHE A 16 13.23 -22.69 4.51
N VAL A 17 12.03 -22.38 4.99
CA VAL A 17 10.98 -21.87 4.13
C VAL A 17 11.51 -20.53 3.64
N ILE A 18 12.06 -20.50 2.43
CA ILE A 18 12.38 -19.23 1.76
C ILE A 18 11.03 -18.54 1.61
N ALA A 19 10.79 -17.51 2.42
CA ALA A 19 9.62 -16.66 2.27
C ALA A 19 9.62 -16.14 0.84
N LYS A 20 8.54 -16.35 0.10
CA LYS A 20 8.41 -15.80 -1.26
C LYS A 20 8.15 -14.29 -1.09
N PRO A 21 9.09 -13.39 -1.42
CA PRO A 21 8.97 -11.97 -1.05
C PRO A 21 7.70 -11.33 -1.62
N GLN A 22 7.27 -11.76 -2.81
CA GLN A 22 6.02 -11.36 -3.46
C GLN A 22 4.74 -11.70 -2.68
N LEU A 23 4.79 -12.64 -1.74
CA LEU A 23 3.67 -13.01 -0.86
C LEU A 23 3.80 -12.38 0.54
N SER A 24 5.02 -12.13 1.01
CA SER A 24 5.28 -11.70 2.39
C SER A 24 5.56 -10.21 2.56
N SER A 25 5.75 -9.44 1.49
CA SER A 25 6.08 -8.00 1.59
C SER A 25 4.88 -7.09 1.85
N TRP A 26 3.66 -7.61 1.76
CA TRP A 26 2.42 -6.84 1.91
C TRP A 26 2.19 -6.43 3.37
N ILE A 27 1.68 -5.21 3.60
CA ILE A 27 1.35 -4.75 4.95
C ILE A 27 0.03 -5.38 5.37
N THR A 28 0.10 -6.48 6.12
CA THR A 28 -1.07 -7.28 6.53
C THR A 28 -1.51 -6.99 7.97
N ASP A 29 -0.58 -6.62 8.85
CA ASP A 29 -0.79 -6.41 10.28
C ASP A 29 -1.75 -5.24 10.58
N LYS A 30 -1.81 -4.23 9.71
CA LYS A 30 -2.62 -3.00 9.94
C LYS A 30 -3.98 -2.99 9.26
N THR A 31 -4.29 -4.02 8.46
CA THR A 31 -5.48 -4.06 7.59
C THR A 31 -6.81 -4.16 8.35
N GLY A 32 -6.79 -4.45 9.66
CA GLY A 32 -7.98 -4.43 10.52
C GLY A 32 -8.43 -3.04 10.96
N SER A 33 -7.88 -1.97 10.38
CA SER A 33 -8.20 -0.58 10.69
C SER A 33 -9.05 0.08 9.60
N TYR A 34 -9.95 0.99 10.00
CA TYR A 34 -10.70 1.79 9.04
C TYR A 34 -9.80 2.78 8.31
N ALA A 35 -10.09 3.00 7.02
CA ALA A 35 -9.52 4.10 6.26
C ALA A 35 -9.97 5.44 6.85
N ARG A 36 -9.05 6.40 6.91
CA ARG A 36 -9.27 7.70 7.53
C ARG A 36 -8.71 8.83 6.68
N ILE A 37 -9.42 9.96 6.67
CA ILE A 37 -8.95 11.18 6.02
C ILE A 37 -8.98 12.39 6.96
N TYR A 38 -8.10 13.34 6.73
CA TYR A 38 -8.32 14.73 7.10
C TYR A 38 -9.15 15.41 6.01
N THR A 39 -10.37 15.82 6.35
CA THR A 39 -11.27 16.46 5.36
C THR A 39 -10.88 17.92 5.05
N SER A 40 -10.11 18.55 5.94
CA SER A 40 -9.60 19.93 5.78
C SER A 40 -8.32 20.17 6.57
N LYS A 41 -7.66 21.32 6.32
CA LYS A 41 -6.48 21.79 7.05
C LYS A 41 -6.79 22.09 8.52
N GLU A 42 -7.99 22.58 8.82
CA GLU A 42 -8.44 22.82 10.19
C GLU A 42 -8.53 21.50 10.96
N ASN A 43 -9.07 20.46 10.31
CA ASN A 43 -9.15 19.12 10.86
C ASN A 43 -7.76 18.48 11.02
N GLU A 44 -6.87 18.64 10.04
CA GLU A 44 -5.45 18.26 10.16
C GLU A 44 -4.80 18.93 11.38
N SER A 45 -4.95 20.25 11.52
CA SER A 45 -4.35 21.02 12.62
C SER A 45 -4.93 20.66 13.99
N ALA A 46 -6.18 20.20 14.04
CA ALA A 46 -6.85 19.74 15.24
C ALA A 46 -6.63 18.24 15.54
N GLY A 47 -5.98 17.50 14.63
CA GLY A 47 -5.83 16.05 14.74
C GLY A 47 -7.15 15.27 14.60
N LEU A 48 -8.15 15.85 13.93
CA LEU A 48 -9.49 15.27 13.76
C LEU A 48 -9.61 14.56 12.41
N THR A 49 -9.63 13.23 12.42
CA THR A 49 -9.84 12.40 11.23
C THR A 49 -11.30 11.98 11.08
N SER A 50 -11.71 11.61 9.87
CA SER A 50 -13.02 11.00 9.59
C SER A 50 -12.87 9.65 8.91
N THR A 51 -13.72 8.69 9.29
CA THR A 51 -13.88 7.37 8.62
C THR A 51 -14.99 7.36 7.58
N THR A 52 -15.75 8.46 7.47
CA THR A 52 -16.78 8.68 6.44
C THR A 52 -16.57 10.04 5.79
N TRP A 53 -16.85 10.16 4.49
CA TRP A 53 -16.65 11.39 3.76
C TRP A 53 -17.43 11.40 2.44
N SER A 54 -17.62 12.60 1.87
CA SER A 54 -18.25 12.75 0.57
C SER A 54 -17.75 14.01 -0.13
N ARG A 55 -17.07 13.85 -1.27
CA ARG A 55 -16.69 14.94 -2.17
C ARG A 55 -16.42 14.39 -3.56
N GLY A 56 -17.09 14.97 -4.57
CA GLY A 56 -16.91 14.56 -5.97
C GLY A 56 -17.26 13.09 -6.19
N GLN A 57 -16.35 12.33 -6.79
CA GLN A 57 -16.53 10.89 -7.04
C GLN A 57 -16.10 10.00 -5.85
N GLY A 58 -15.43 10.56 -4.85
CA GLY A 58 -15.08 9.83 -3.62
C GLY A 58 -16.16 9.98 -2.56
N ILE A 59 -16.93 8.92 -2.36
CA ILE A 59 -17.99 8.85 -1.37
C ILE A 59 -17.78 7.61 -0.52
N GLN A 60 -17.75 7.79 0.80
CA GLN A 60 -17.64 6.75 1.79
C GLN A 60 -18.67 7.03 2.90
N ASN A 61 -19.90 6.54 2.72
CA ASN A 61 -21.04 6.83 3.62
C ASN A 61 -20.98 6.06 4.94
N SER A 62 -20.29 4.91 4.93
CA SER A 62 -20.00 4.08 6.10
C SER A 62 -18.50 3.79 6.12
N PRO A 63 -17.88 3.51 7.29
CA PRO A 63 -16.47 3.15 7.37
C PRO A 63 -16.12 1.99 6.42
N THR A 64 -14.90 1.96 5.89
CA THR A 64 -14.35 0.84 5.13
C THR A 64 -12.95 0.56 5.64
N TYR A 65 -12.48 -0.68 5.54
CA TYR A 65 -11.12 -1.01 5.94
C TYR A 65 -10.08 -0.50 4.92
N ALA A 66 -8.93 -0.11 5.42
CA ALA A 66 -7.80 0.34 4.61
C ALA A 66 -6.96 -0.83 4.09
N GLY A 67 -6.28 -0.59 2.97
CA GLY A 67 -5.30 -1.49 2.39
C GLY A 67 -5.84 -2.82 1.89
N ILE A 68 -5.06 -3.88 2.09
CA ILE A 68 -5.26 -5.18 1.45
C ILE A 68 -6.25 -6.03 2.24
N HIS A 69 -7.23 -6.57 1.54
CA HIS A 69 -8.26 -7.45 2.08
C HIS A 69 -7.98 -8.93 1.79
N GLU A 70 -7.39 -9.23 0.64
CA GLU A 70 -7.09 -10.61 0.26
C GLU A 70 -5.76 -10.68 -0.49
N ILE A 71 -5.00 -11.75 -0.25
CA ILE A 71 -3.86 -12.15 -1.08
C ILE A 71 -4.08 -13.60 -1.50
N HIS A 72 -3.92 -13.89 -2.80
CA HIS A 72 -4.02 -15.24 -3.34
C HIS A 72 -2.77 -15.61 -4.12
N ASP A 73 -2.35 -16.86 -4.00
CA ASP A 73 -1.20 -17.45 -4.69
C ASP A 73 -1.68 -18.49 -5.72
N ASP A 74 -1.17 -18.43 -6.95
CA ASP A 74 -1.21 -19.55 -7.88
C ASP A 74 0.18 -19.78 -8.51
N ASP A 75 0.31 -20.72 -9.44
CA ASP A 75 1.60 -21.05 -10.04
C ASP A 75 2.25 -19.88 -10.81
N SER A 76 1.46 -18.95 -11.33
CA SER A 76 1.89 -17.87 -12.24
C SER A 76 1.77 -16.46 -11.66
N TRP A 77 0.88 -16.26 -10.69
CA TRP A 77 0.44 -14.95 -10.24
C TRP A 77 0.32 -14.87 -8.73
N VAL A 78 0.60 -13.68 -8.22
CA VAL A 78 0.07 -13.21 -6.94
C VAL A 78 -1.10 -12.29 -7.24
N TYR A 79 -2.24 -12.52 -6.61
CA TYR A 79 -3.39 -11.62 -6.67
C TYR A 79 -3.50 -10.86 -5.35
N ILE A 80 -3.78 -9.57 -5.44
CA ILE A 80 -4.25 -8.78 -4.31
C ILE A 80 -5.67 -8.31 -4.55
N LYS A 81 -6.42 -8.15 -3.46
CA LYS A 81 -7.68 -7.43 -3.44
C LYS A 81 -7.61 -6.36 -2.38
N THR A 82 -7.91 -5.12 -2.74
CA THR A 82 -7.68 -3.96 -1.87
C THR A 82 -8.80 -2.92 -2.02
N SER A 83 -9.06 -2.15 -0.97
CA SER A 83 -9.93 -0.98 -1.07
C SER A 83 -9.28 0.13 -1.91
N GLY A 84 -7.96 0.10 -2.06
CA GLY A 84 -7.18 1.16 -2.70
C GLY A 84 -7.00 2.39 -1.80
N LEU A 85 -7.35 2.30 -0.52
CA LEU A 85 -7.22 3.37 0.47
C LEU A 85 -6.01 3.11 1.35
N GLY A 86 -5.19 4.14 1.60
CA GLY A 86 -3.96 4.05 2.37
C GLY A 86 -4.20 3.72 3.85
N LEU A 87 -3.21 3.08 4.47
CA LEU A 87 -3.17 2.78 5.91
C LEU A 87 -2.77 3.98 6.78
N HIS A 88 -2.30 5.07 6.15
CA HIS A 88 -2.05 6.35 6.80
C HIS A 88 -3.31 7.22 6.87
N ASN A 89 -3.25 8.28 7.67
CA ASN A 89 -4.27 9.33 7.62
C ASN A 89 -4.10 10.10 6.30
N MET A 90 -4.99 9.86 5.35
CA MET A 90 -4.90 10.46 4.01
C MET A 90 -5.35 11.92 4.01
N GLY A 91 -4.88 12.69 3.03
CA GLY A 91 -5.29 14.07 2.84
C GLY A 91 -4.70 15.04 3.88
N PRO A 92 -5.18 16.29 3.91
CA PRO A 92 -6.18 16.89 3.01
C PRO A 92 -5.60 17.27 1.64
N TRP A 93 -6.46 17.49 0.63
CA TRP A 93 -6.07 17.80 -0.76
C TRP A 93 -6.66 19.11 -1.29
N TYR A 94 -5.85 19.89 -2.02
CA TYR A 94 -6.17 21.23 -2.50
C TYR A 94 -5.71 21.47 -3.95
N LEU A 95 -6.16 22.55 -4.59
CA LEU A 95 -5.75 22.97 -5.94
C LEU A 95 -4.77 24.15 -5.94
N ASN A 96 -4.39 24.65 -4.76
CA ASN A 96 -3.48 25.78 -4.62
C ASN A 96 -2.72 25.77 -3.29
N GLU A 97 -1.52 26.37 -3.28
CA GLU A 97 -0.62 26.38 -2.12
C GLU A 97 -1.21 27.06 -0.89
N SER A 98 -2.05 28.08 -1.10
CA SER A 98 -2.77 28.75 -0.01
C SER A 98 -3.85 27.87 0.63
N LYS A 99 -4.13 26.68 0.06
CA LYS A 99 -5.14 25.72 0.54
C LYS A 99 -6.53 26.34 0.68
N THR A 100 -6.91 27.17 -0.29
CA THR A 100 -8.22 27.86 -0.32
C THR A 100 -9.17 27.30 -1.38
N ARG A 101 -8.69 26.41 -2.24
CA ARG A 101 -9.50 25.72 -3.26
C ARG A 101 -9.39 24.22 -3.03
N ASP A 102 -10.50 23.59 -2.70
CA ASP A 102 -10.55 22.15 -2.50
C ASP A 102 -10.26 21.37 -3.78
N PHE A 103 -9.56 20.24 -3.62
CA PHE A 103 -9.47 19.28 -4.70
C PHE A 103 -10.86 18.67 -5.00
N PRO A 104 -11.25 18.45 -6.27
CA PRO A 104 -12.65 18.19 -6.63
C PRO A 104 -13.26 16.89 -6.09
N SER A 105 -12.44 15.89 -5.75
CA SER A 105 -12.90 14.60 -5.22
C SER A 105 -12.13 14.22 -3.95
N PHE A 106 -12.70 13.37 -3.11
CA PHE A 106 -11.97 12.55 -2.14
C PHE A 106 -11.63 11.18 -2.76
N PRO A 107 -10.75 10.36 -2.15
CA PRO A 107 -10.63 8.97 -2.53
C PRO A 107 -11.88 8.17 -2.10
N GLY A 108 -12.04 6.94 -2.57
CA GLY A 108 -13.12 6.05 -2.13
C GLY A 108 -12.77 4.58 -2.36
N ASN A 109 -13.50 3.67 -1.70
CA ASN A 109 -13.31 2.24 -1.91
C ASN A 109 -13.47 1.88 -3.40
N THR A 110 -12.44 1.26 -3.98
CA THR A 110 -12.42 0.79 -5.38
C THR A 110 -12.61 -0.71 -5.52
N ALA A 111 -12.52 -1.47 -4.42
CA ALA A 111 -12.53 -2.94 -4.40
C ALA A 111 -11.67 -3.57 -5.52
N THR A 112 -10.49 -3.02 -5.75
CA THR A 112 -9.65 -3.38 -6.89
C THR A 112 -9.04 -4.76 -6.68
N THR A 113 -9.11 -5.59 -7.73
CA THR A 113 -8.34 -6.83 -7.83
C THR A 113 -7.22 -6.64 -8.85
N TYR A 114 -5.98 -6.93 -8.45
CA TYR A 114 -4.79 -6.78 -9.29
C TYR A 114 -3.94 -8.05 -9.22
N ARG A 115 -3.26 -8.40 -10.33
CA ARG A 115 -2.34 -9.54 -10.37
C ARG A 115 -0.92 -9.13 -10.77
N ILE A 116 0.07 -9.78 -10.17
CA ILE A 116 1.50 -9.56 -10.39
C ILE A 116 2.14 -10.88 -10.83
N PRO A 117 2.94 -10.91 -11.92
CA PRO A 117 3.56 -12.14 -12.39
C PRO A 117 4.68 -12.60 -11.45
N LYS A 118 4.72 -13.91 -11.15
CA LYS A 118 5.72 -14.51 -10.24
C LYS A 118 7.08 -14.80 -10.87
N SER A 119 7.12 -14.84 -12.20
CA SER A 119 8.35 -15.11 -12.95
C SER A 119 8.65 -13.93 -13.86
N PRO A 120 9.19 -12.83 -13.30
CA PRO A 120 9.58 -11.68 -14.10
C PRO A 120 10.69 -12.08 -15.08
N THR A 121 10.61 -11.53 -16.29
CA THR A 121 11.64 -11.70 -17.32
C THR A 121 12.05 -10.33 -17.84
N ALA A 122 13.34 -10.10 -18.04
CA ALA A 122 13.82 -8.93 -18.76
C ALA A 122 13.16 -8.87 -20.15
N PHE A 123 12.71 -7.68 -20.56
CA PHE A 123 12.09 -7.51 -21.86
C PHE A 123 13.15 -7.27 -22.94
N ASN A 124 13.12 -8.07 -24.01
CA ASN A 124 13.93 -7.81 -25.20
C ASN A 124 13.19 -6.83 -26.12
N GLY A 125 13.19 -5.54 -25.73
CA GLY A 125 12.51 -4.46 -26.45
C GLY A 125 12.19 -3.27 -25.54
N THR A 126 11.25 -2.43 -25.98
CA THR A 126 10.80 -1.26 -25.22
C THR A 126 9.29 -1.28 -25.00
N ARG A 127 8.85 -1.19 -23.74
CA ARG A 127 7.42 -1.05 -23.40
C ARG A 127 7.22 0.14 -22.48
N THR A 128 6.65 1.21 -23.03
CA THR A 128 6.34 2.44 -22.29
C THR A 128 5.24 2.19 -21.27
N THR A 129 5.36 2.85 -20.11
CA THR A 129 4.31 2.88 -19.09
C THR A 129 3.02 3.47 -19.64
N THR A 130 1.89 3.13 -19.03
CA THR A 130 0.57 3.62 -19.44
C THR A 130 -0.07 4.42 -18.32
N ALA A 131 -1.00 5.31 -18.68
CA ALA A 131 -1.85 5.98 -17.71
C ALA A 131 -2.59 4.97 -16.83
N GLY A 132 -2.77 5.31 -15.55
CA GLY A 132 -3.38 4.44 -14.55
C GLY A 132 -2.34 3.60 -13.79
N SER A 133 -2.82 2.55 -13.13
CA SER A 133 -1.98 1.70 -12.29
C SER A 133 -0.98 0.88 -13.11
N ILE A 134 0.31 1.12 -12.88
CA ILE A 134 1.42 0.31 -13.42
C ILE A 134 1.95 -0.70 -12.41
N GLY A 135 1.37 -0.74 -11.21
CA GLY A 135 1.74 -1.59 -10.10
C GLY A 135 0.98 -1.15 -8.85
N TYR A 136 1.35 -1.72 -7.71
CA TYR A 136 0.78 -1.39 -6.40
C TYR A 136 1.88 -1.29 -5.34
N PHE A 137 1.76 -0.32 -4.45
CA PHE A 137 2.53 -0.29 -3.21
C PHE A 137 2.01 -1.35 -2.25
N VAL A 138 2.87 -1.78 -1.33
CA VAL A 138 2.59 -2.91 -0.44
C VAL A 138 1.51 -2.63 0.60
N ASP A 139 1.05 -1.39 0.73
CA ASP A 139 -0.12 -1.00 1.51
C ASP A 139 -1.45 -1.20 0.76
N GLY A 140 -1.41 -1.52 -0.54
CA GLY A 140 -2.59 -1.69 -1.40
C GLY A 140 -2.99 -0.45 -2.20
N VAL A 141 -2.22 0.64 -2.15
CA VAL A 141 -2.48 1.83 -2.97
C VAL A 141 -1.83 1.71 -4.35
N ALA A 142 -2.50 2.21 -5.38
CA ALA A 142 -2.01 2.11 -6.75
C ALA A 142 -0.72 2.92 -6.98
N LEU A 143 0.20 2.34 -7.75
CA LEU A 143 1.37 3.04 -8.29
C LEU A 143 1.04 3.54 -9.69
N PHE A 144 1.14 4.84 -9.90
CA PHE A 144 1.07 5.48 -11.21
C PHE A 144 2.48 5.81 -11.72
N ASP A 145 2.61 6.00 -13.03
CA ASP A 145 3.87 6.45 -13.62
C ASP A 145 4.13 7.94 -13.36
N ALA A 146 5.26 8.48 -13.81
CA ALA A 146 5.62 9.88 -13.60
C ALA A 146 4.75 10.91 -14.38
N THR A 147 3.72 10.49 -15.13
CA THR A 147 2.93 11.39 -15.99
C THR A 147 1.57 11.74 -15.38
N ASP A 148 1.13 12.98 -15.59
CA ASP A 148 -0.24 13.44 -15.21
C ASP A 148 -1.26 13.23 -16.35
N THR A 149 -0.85 12.56 -17.44
CA THR A 149 -1.61 12.35 -18.69
C THR A 149 -1.86 13.59 -19.56
N PHE A 150 -1.26 14.73 -19.23
CA PHE A 150 -1.29 15.96 -20.01
C PHE A 150 0.08 16.31 -20.60
N SER A 151 0.06 17.08 -21.68
CA SER A 151 1.27 17.57 -22.33
C SER A 151 1.06 18.98 -22.88
N TYR A 152 2.15 19.62 -23.29
CA TYR A 152 2.08 20.91 -23.99
C TYR A 152 1.27 20.81 -25.30
N ILE A 153 0.55 21.88 -25.61
CA ILE A 153 -0.16 22.10 -26.88
C ILE A 153 0.52 23.27 -27.59
N ASN A 154 1.29 22.97 -28.63
CA ASN A 154 2.09 23.96 -29.35
C ASN A 154 1.21 25.04 -29.99
N SER A 155 0.09 24.64 -30.60
CA SER A 155 -0.78 25.57 -31.34
C SER A 155 -1.50 26.59 -30.45
N SER A 156 -1.81 26.25 -29.19
CA SER A 156 -2.42 27.18 -28.23
C SER A 156 -1.40 27.89 -27.36
N GLY A 157 -0.15 27.42 -27.34
CA GLY A 157 0.90 27.98 -26.50
C GLY A 157 0.73 27.65 -25.01
N SER A 158 -0.05 26.63 -24.66
CA SER A 158 -0.42 26.27 -23.28
C SER A 158 -0.32 24.78 -23.01
N ASP A 159 -0.21 24.40 -21.74
CA ASP A 159 -0.42 22.99 -21.36
C ASP A 159 -1.87 22.55 -21.58
N GLY A 160 -2.05 21.26 -21.85
CA GLY A 160 -3.33 20.59 -21.67
C GLY A 160 -3.78 20.62 -20.21
N SER A 161 -5.09 20.59 -19.98
CA SER A 161 -5.67 20.68 -18.65
C SER A 161 -6.97 19.87 -18.56
N PRO A 162 -7.31 19.32 -17.38
CA PRO A 162 -8.60 18.67 -17.17
C PRO A 162 -9.78 19.64 -17.28
N ILE A 163 -9.54 20.96 -17.17
CA ILE A 163 -10.58 22.01 -17.18
C ILE A 163 -10.71 22.66 -18.58
N GLY A 164 -9.84 22.34 -19.54
CA GLY A 164 -9.89 22.86 -20.91
C GLY A 164 -8.60 22.63 -21.71
N GLY A 165 -8.60 22.96 -23.01
CA GLY A 165 -7.41 22.90 -23.88
C GLY A 165 -7.13 21.53 -24.53
N GLY A 166 -7.73 20.45 -24.06
CA GLY A 166 -7.43 19.09 -24.56
C GLY A 166 -6.27 18.44 -23.81
N ARG A 167 -5.86 17.24 -24.21
CA ARG A 167 -4.82 16.46 -23.50
C ARG A 167 -3.39 16.89 -23.82
N GLY A 168 -3.17 17.54 -24.96
CA GLY A 168 -1.82 17.90 -25.43
C GLY A 168 -1.33 17.08 -26.61
N ASP A 169 -0.22 17.52 -27.20
CA ASP A 169 0.36 16.97 -28.43
C ASP A 169 1.19 15.69 -28.21
N GLY A 170 1.40 15.25 -26.96
CA GLY A 170 2.22 14.10 -26.59
C GLY A 170 3.74 14.30 -26.75
N VAL A 171 4.20 15.52 -27.05
CA VAL A 171 5.63 15.81 -27.28
C VAL A 171 6.36 16.22 -26.00
N TRP A 172 5.78 17.10 -25.20
CA TRP A 172 6.34 17.56 -23.93
C TRP A 172 5.38 17.17 -22.83
N ASN A 173 5.57 15.99 -22.25
CA ASN A 173 4.65 15.35 -21.32
C ASN A 173 4.91 15.87 -19.91
N ARG A 174 3.87 16.34 -19.22
CA ARG A 174 4.00 16.95 -17.90
C ARG A 174 4.40 15.91 -16.86
N ASP A 175 5.34 16.31 -16.01
CA ASP A 175 5.77 15.53 -14.86
C ASP A 175 4.78 15.69 -13.71
N ALA A 176 4.11 14.61 -13.30
CA ALA A 176 3.05 14.64 -12.30
C ALA A 176 3.52 15.23 -10.96
N TYR A 177 4.71 14.87 -10.48
CA TYR A 177 5.19 15.39 -9.20
C TYR A 177 5.39 16.91 -9.24
N VAL A 178 5.95 17.41 -10.34
CA VAL A 178 6.18 18.85 -10.53
C VAL A 178 4.88 19.61 -10.77
N ASN A 179 3.94 19.01 -11.50
CA ASN A 179 2.76 19.68 -12.02
C ASN A 179 1.52 19.55 -11.13
N GLU A 180 1.45 18.48 -10.36
CA GLU A 180 0.32 18.14 -9.50
C GLU A 180 0.71 18.17 -8.02
N GLY A 181 1.97 18.43 -7.67
CA GLY A 181 2.47 18.37 -6.29
C GLY A 181 1.66 19.18 -5.27
N VAL A 182 1.05 20.30 -5.69
CA VAL A 182 0.15 21.09 -4.84
C VAL A 182 -1.12 20.35 -4.41
N THR A 183 -1.49 19.32 -5.18
CA THR A 183 -2.67 18.49 -4.99
C THR A 183 -2.40 17.24 -4.17
N PHE A 184 -1.15 16.95 -3.84
CA PHE A 184 -0.80 15.78 -3.04
C PHE A 184 -1.00 16.03 -1.54
N ASP A 185 -1.31 14.96 -0.81
CA ASP A 185 -1.28 14.96 0.65
C ASP A 185 0.16 14.87 1.18
N ALA A 186 0.27 14.77 2.51
CA ALA A 186 1.56 14.64 3.18
C ALA A 186 2.36 13.39 2.78
N ALA A 187 1.70 12.37 2.24
CA ALA A 187 2.31 11.13 1.79
C ALA A 187 2.62 11.14 0.28
N TYR A 188 2.49 12.29 -0.39
CA TYR A 188 2.61 12.43 -1.86
C TYR A 188 1.57 11.62 -2.65
N ALA A 189 0.39 11.38 -2.07
CA ALA A 189 -0.72 10.74 -2.76
C ALA A 189 -1.87 11.71 -3.04
N HIS A 190 -2.61 11.42 -4.10
CA HIS A 190 -3.90 12.05 -4.38
C HIS A 190 -4.80 11.07 -5.14
N GLN A 191 -5.86 11.56 -5.77
CA GLN A 191 -6.85 10.71 -6.41
C GLN A 191 -7.25 11.20 -7.79
N ALA A 192 -7.36 10.25 -8.71
CA ALA A 192 -8.01 10.42 -9.99
C ALA A 192 -9.45 9.93 -9.86
N MET A 193 -10.40 10.86 -9.79
CA MET A 193 -11.77 10.56 -9.33
C MET A 193 -11.72 9.97 -7.91
N ASN A 194 -12.09 8.70 -7.71
CA ASN A 194 -12.02 8.00 -6.43
C ASN A 194 -10.74 7.17 -6.24
N LEU A 195 -9.95 6.94 -7.30
CA LEU A 195 -8.77 6.07 -7.25
C LEU A 195 -7.58 6.81 -6.64
N HIS A 196 -7.28 6.49 -5.38
CA HIS A 196 -6.11 6.99 -4.66
C HIS A 196 -4.82 6.32 -5.17
N HIS A 197 -3.75 7.09 -5.34
CA HIS A 197 -2.49 6.61 -5.91
C HIS A 197 -1.29 7.49 -5.57
N TYR A 198 -0.11 6.90 -5.72
CA TYR A 198 1.19 7.57 -5.64
C TYR A 198 1.82 7.68 -7.04
N HIS A 199 2.42 8.83 -7.35
CA HIS A 199 3.29 9.01 -8.52
C HIS A 199 4.78 8.88 -8.17
N ALA A 200 5.15 9.33 -6.97
CA ALA A 200 6.52 9.56 -6.57
C ALA A 200 6.90 8.73 -5.33
N ASN A 201 7.73 9.26 -4.44
CA ASN A 201 8.02 8.64 -3.14
C ASN A 201 6.70 8.40 -2.37
N ALA A 202 6.58 7.27 -1.66
CA ALA A 202 5.47 6.96 -0.76
C ALA A 202 5.97 6.93 0.69
N PRO A 203 6.30 8.08 1.32
CA PRO A 203 6.91 8.12 2.65
C PRO A 203 6.04 7.50 3.74
N ALA A 204 4.72 7.51 3.59
CA ALA A 204 3.81 6.79 4.50
C ALA A 204 4.05 5.28 4.46
N VAL A 205 4.11 4.67 3.27
CA VAL A 205 4.38 3.24 3.09
C VAL A 205 5.75 2.89 3.68
N ARG A 206 6.77 3.69 3.35
CA ARG A 206 8.13 3.55 3.88
C ARG A 206 8.17 3.59 5.41
N HIS A 207 7.51 4.57 6.02
CA HIS A 207 7.40 4.68 7.48
C HIS A 207 6.71 3.45 8.10
N LEU A 208 5.60 2.98 7.51
CA LEU A 208 4.87 1.81 8.00
C LEU A 208 5.70 0.52 7.95
N LEU A 209 6.67 0.44 7.04
CA LEU A 209 7.61 -0.68 6.92
C LEU A 209 8.88 -0.51 7.78
N GLY A 210 9.01 0.59 8.54
CA GLY A 210 10.21 0.88 9.33
C GLY A 210 11.43 1.29 8.52
N ASP A 211 11.24 1.75 7.27
CA ASP A 211 12.31 2.33 6.46
C ASP A 211 12.78 3.69 7.06
N SER A 212 13.76 4.32 6.43
CA SER A 212 14.40 5.58 6.82
C SER A 212 13.52 6.85 6.72
N VAL A 213 12.32 6.81 7.31
CA VAL A 213 11.36 7.91 7.32
C VAL A 213 10.71 8.06 8.70
N ASP A 214 10.83 9.24 9.29
CA ASP A 214 10.13 9.61 10.51
C ASP A 214 8.73 10.18 10.18
N TYR A 215 7.77 9.93 11.06
CA TYR A 215 6.43 10.52 10.99
C TYR A 215 6.12 11.36 12.23
N ASN A 216 5.82 12.64 12.00
CA ASN A 216 5.36 13.54 13.04
C ASN A 216 3.82 13.60 13.03
N LYS A 217 3.20 12.89 13.98
CA LYS A 217 1.73 12.83 14.14
C LYS A 217 1.10 14.20 14.41
N ALA A 218 1.79 15.13 15.07
CA ALA A 218 1.24 16.43 15.43
C ALA A 218 1.13 17.36 14.21
N THR A 219 2.02 17.22 13.24
CA THR A 219 2.02 18.04 12.02
C THR A 219 1.53 17.29 10.78
N ASN A 220 1.28 15.98 10.90
CA ASN A 220 1.00 15.07 9.81
C ASN A 220 2.08 15.18 8.70
N ARG A 221 3.36 15.14 9.07
CA ARG A 221 4.47 15.25 8.11
C ARG A 221 5.44 14.11 8.24
N TYR A 222 6.00 13.73 7.08
CA TYR A 222 7.08 12.77 6.96
C TYR A 222 8.38 13.50 6.67
N SER A 223 9.47 13.02 7.26
CA SER A 223 10.82 13.55 7.02
C SER A 223 11.80 12.41 6.86
N GLU A 224 12.69 12.53 5.89
CA GLU A 224 13.75 11.55 5.69
C GLU A 224 14.68 11.51 6.92
N ASN A 225 14.96 10.31 7.40
CA ASN A 225 15.89 10.08 8.51
C ASN A 225 16.60 8.75 8.29
N PHE A 226 17.80 8.80 7.68
CA PHE A 226 18.56 7.61 7.34
C PHE A 226 18.92 6.80 8.60
N ASN A 227 18.40 5.57 8.68
CA ASN A 227 18.55 4.70 9.84
C ASN A 227 19.67 3.64 9.70
N GLY A 228 20.44 3.67 8.59
CA GLY A 228 21.53 2.74 8.33
C GLY A 228 21.11 1.37 7.76
N SER A 229 19.82 1.13 7.51
CA SER A 229 19.30 -0.15 7.03
C SER A 229 18.99 -0.13 5.53
N HIS A 230 19.08 -1.30 4.88
CA HIS A 230 18.63 -1.48 3.51
C HIS A 230 17.12 -1.27 3.47
N SER A 231 16.63 -0.51 2.49
CA SER A 231 15.19 -0.28 2.40
C SER A 231 14.43 -1.59 2.14
N PRO A 232 13.19 -1.73 2.64
CA PRO A 232 12.34 -2.88 2.33
C PRO A 232 11.72 -2.75 0.93
N ILE A 233 11.09 -3.83 0.46
CA ILE A 233 10.20 -3.79 -0.71
C ILE A 233 8.99 -2.90 -0.38
N VAL A 234 8.82 -1.81 -1.14
CA VAL A 234 7.70 -0.86 -0.99
C VAL A 234 6.59 -1.10 -2.00
N GLY A 235 6.84 -1.85 -3.08
CA GLY A 235 5.82 -2.12 -4.09
C GLY A 235 6.22 -3.17 -5.12
N TRP A 236 5.27 -3.50 -5.99
CA TRP A 236 5.43 -4.45 -7.10
C TRP A 236 4.89 -3.84 -8.39
N VAL A 237 5.65 -4.00 -9.47
CA VAL A 237 5.32 -3.48 -10.80
C VAL A 237 4.59 -4.53 -11.63
N ALA A 238 3.83 -4.10 -12.64
CA ALA A 238 3.11 -4.97 -13.58
C ALA A 238 4.02 -5.99 -14.30
N ASP A 239 5.33 -5.75 -14.34
CA ASP A 239 6.32 -6.66 -14.93
C ASP A 239 6.90 -7.70 -13.95
N GLY A 240 6.46 -7.67 -12.68
CA GLY A 240 6.82 -8.63 -11.65
C GLY A 240 8.06 -8.29 -10.83
N HIS A 241 8.79 -7.21 -11.15
CA HIS A 241 9.96 -6.81 -10.37
C HIS A 241 9.55 -5.98 -9.13
N PRO A 242 10.29 -6.10 -8.01
CA PRO A 242 10.04 -5.32 -6.81
C PRO A 242 10.50 -3.87 -6.98
N ILE A 243 9.90 -2.99 -6.19
CA ILE A 243 10.39 -1.65 -5.90
C ILE A 243 10.88 -1.63 -4.47
N TYR A 244 12.12 -1.22 -4.27
CA TYR A 244 12.68 -0.92 -2.95
C TYR A 244 12.57 0.57 -2.63
N GLY A 245 12.60 0.92 -1.35
CA GLY A 245 12.89 2.29 -0.94
C GLY A 245 14.30 2.74 -1.40
N PRO A 246 14.75 3.95 -1.04
CA PRO A 246 15.89 4.60 -1.66
C PRO A 246 17.27 4.08 -1.24
N TYR A 247 17.36 3.22 -0.23
CA TYR A 247 18.64 2.76 0.31
C TYR A 247 18.93 1.32 -0.08
N GLY A 248 20.14 1.08 -0.58
CA GLY A 248 20.62 -0.24 -0.97
C GLY A 248 22.13 -0.39 -0.77
N TYR A 249 22.66 -1.58 -1.02
CA TYR A 249 24.09 -1.86 -0.93
C TYR A 249 24.93 -1.01 -1.89
N SER A 250 26.05 -0.48 -1.41
CA SER A 250 26.95 0.39 -2.18
C SER A 250 27.60 -0.37 -3.34
N ASP A 251 28.00 -1.63 -3.11
CA ASP A 251 28.29 -2.62 -4.15
C ASP A 251 27.03 -3.47 -4.35
N SER A 252 26.52 -3.51 -5.58
CA SER A 252 25.27 -4.21 -5.88
C SER A 252 25.35 -5.72 -5.70
N LEU A 253 26.55 -6.31 -5.63
CA LEU A 253 26.75 -7.76 -5.51
C LEU A 253 27.33 -8.19 -4.16
N ASP A 254 27.59 -7.26 -3.24
CA ASP A 254 28.12 -7.56 -1.90
C ASP A 254 27.14 -7.13 -0.80
N PRO A 255 26.46 -8.08 -0.12
CA PRO A 255 25.52 -7.76 0.95
C PRO A 255 26.22 -7.27 2.24
N ASN A 256 27.57 -7.29 2.28
CA ASN A 256 28.36 -6.73 3.39
C ASN A 256 28.90 -5.32 3.09
N SER A 257 28.65 -4.80 1.89
CA SER A 257 29.03 -3.43 1.54
C SER A 257 28.17 -2.42 2.32
N GLU A 258 28.66 -1.17 2.40
CA GLU A 258 27.92 -0.09 3.07
C GLU A 258 26.53 0.09 2.45
N ILE A 259 25.53 0.42 3.26
CA ILE A 259 24.21 0.82 2.76
C ILE A 259 24.21 2.32 2.53
N ARG A 260 23.79 2.75 1.34
CA ARG A 260 23.69 4.16 0.98
C ARG A 260 22.48 4.44 0.09
N ARG A 261 22.17 5.72 -0.08
CA ARG A 261 21.13 6.18 -1.01
C ARG A 261 21.54 5.85 -2.45
N MET A 262 20.60 5.32 -3.21
CA MET A 262 20.74 5.08 -4.65
C MET A 262 20.60 6.38 -5.43
N ILE A 263 21.54 6.63 -6.34
CA ILE A 263 21.59 7.84 -7.15
C ILE A 263 20.87 7.58 -8.48
N SER A 264 19.86 8.40 -8.78
CA SER A 264 19.14 8.35 -10.06
C SER A 264 20.08 8.53 -11.26
N GLY A 265 19.82 7.75 -12.30
CA GLY A 265 20.46 7.86 -13.61
C GLY A 265 20.00 9.07 -14.41
N TYR A 266 19.11 9.92 -13.91
CA TYR A 266 18.62 11.09 -14.63
C TYR A 266 19.12 12.41 -14.04
N GLN A 267 19.25 13.41 -14.89
CA GLN A 267 19.50 14.80 -14.49
C GLN A 267 18.72 15.76 -15.39
N LYS A 268 18.49 16.99 -14.92
CA LYS A 268 17.89 18.03 -15.75
C LYS A 268 18.82 18.41 -16.91
N ARG A 269 18.23 18.80 -18.03
CA ARG A 269 18.92 19.36 -19.20
C ARG A 269 19.18 20.86 -18.99
N ASP A 270 20.10 21.13 -18.07
CA ASP A 270 20.49 22.49 -17.65
C ASP A 270 21.83 22.96 -18.27
N GLY A 271 22.57 22.07 -18.93
CA GLY A 271 23.90 22.35 -19.49
C GLY A 271 25.04 21.69 -18.72
N THR A 272 24.78 21.19 -17.50
CA THR A 272 25.77 20.46 -16.71
C THR A 272 26.03 19.08 -17.29
N ASN A 273 27.22 18.54 -17.04
CA ASN A 273 27.66 17.22 -17.47
C ASN A 273 27.43 16.93 -18.97
N GLY A 274 27.50 17.96 -19.82
CA GLY A 274 27.30 17.82 -21.26
C GLY A 274 25.85 17.68 -21.71
N SER A 275 24.87 17.88 -20.81
CA SER A 275 23.46 17.95 -21.18
C SER A 275 23.15 19.19 -22.04
N THR A 276 22.06 19.16 -22.81
CA THR A 276 21.58 20.36 -23.52
C THR A 276 21.16 21.40 -22.49
N SER A 277 21.54 22.68 -22.61
CA SER A 277 20.97 23.73 -21.75
C SER A 277 19.66 24.25 -22.33
N LEU A 278 18.52 23.75 -21.84
CA LEU A 278 17.20 24.12 -22.34
C LEU A 278 16.83 25.59 -22.07
N THR A 279 17.44 26.22 -21.08
CA THR A 279 17.30 27.66 -20.84
C THR A 279 17.87 28.48 -22.02
N SER A 280 18.96 28.00 -22.65
CA SER A 280 19.60 28.69 -23.78
C SER A 280 19.04 28.25 -25.13
N THR A 281 18.82 26.96 -25.34
CA THR A 281 18.39 26.43 -26.65
C THR A 281 16.88 26.42 -26.81
N GLY A 282 16.13 26.51 -25.72
CA GLY A 282 14.71 26.21 -25.67
C GLY A 282 14.41 24.71 -25.84
N ARG A 283 13.13 24.37 -25.66
CA ARG A 283 12.55 23.04 -25.88
C ARG A 283 12.38 22.78 -27.37
N ARG A 284 13.49 22.49 -28.05
CA ARG A 284 13.59 22.34 -29.52
C ARG A 284 14.11 20.97 -29.96
N SER A 285 14.53 20.14 -29.02
CA SER A 285 14.98 18.77 -29.26
C SER A 285 14.63 17.87 -28.07
N LEU A 286 14.44 16.58 -28.33
CA LEU A 286 14.21 15.58 -27.29
C LEU A 286 15.51 15.00 -26.74
N PRO A 287 15.52 14.47 -25.50
CA PRO A 287 16.65 13.72 -24.97
C PRO A 287 16.84 12.39 -25.72
N LYS A 288 18.08 11.87 -25.74
CA LYS A 288 18.43 10.64 -26.48
C LYS A 288 17.55 9.45 -26.08
N TRP A 289 17.26 9.29 -24.80
CA TRP A 289 16.36 8.26 -24.28
C TRP A 289 14.98 8.22 -24.93
N ALA A 290 14.41 9.37 -25.33
CA ALA A 290 13.11 9.39 -25.99
C ALA A 290 13.17 8.70 -27.37
N ASN A 291 14.33 8.67 -28.02
CA ASN A 291 14.51 7.99 -29.29
C ASN A 291 14.61 6.47 -29.11
N TYR A 292 15.58 5.98 -28.34
CA TYR A 292 15.77 4.53 -28.24
C TYR A 292 14.73 3.84 -27.35
N MET A 293 14.08 4.54 -26.40
CA MET A 293 13.03 3.96 -25.54
C MET A 293 11.62 4.10 -26.10
N GLN A 294 11.35 5.12 -26.94
CA GLN A 294 9.98 5.40 -27.41
C GLN A 294 9.87 5.54 -28.93
N GLY A 295 10.97 5.40 -29.68
CA GLY A 295 10.99 5.54 -31.14
C GLY A 295 10.74 6.96 -31.64
N ARG A 296 10.98 7.99 -30.81
CA ARG A 296 10.67 9.39 -31.14
C ARG A 296 11.84 10.11 -31.80
N ASN A 297 11.54 11.05 -32.70
CA ASN A 297 12.57 11.85 -33.37
C ASN A 297 13.19 12.88 -32.42
N LEU A 298 14.52 12.97 -32.40
CA LEU A 298 15.24 13.92 -31.53
C LEU A 298 15.11 15.37 -32.02
N SER A 299 15.13 15.57 -33.33
CA SER A 299 14.92 16.87 -33.97
C SER A 299 13.42 17.11 -34.12
N LEU A 300 12.95 18.25 -33.61
CA LEU A 300 11.54 18.63 -33.63
C LEU A 300 11.27 19.62 -34.76
N SER A 301 10.09 19.54 -35.38
CA SER A 301 9.56 20.63 -36.19
C SER A 301 9.06 21.78 -35.30
N SER A 302 8.85 22.96 -35.88
CA SER A 302 8.32 24.12 -35.14
C SER A 302 6.97 23.85 -34.46
N SER A 303 6.12 23.02 -35.06
CA SER A 303 4.84 22.58 -34.52
C SER A 303 4.97 21.61 -33.34
N GLN A 304 6.17 21.18 -32.99
CA GLN A 304 6.46 20.26 -31.88
C GLN A 304 7.30 20.92 -30.78
N TYR A 305 7.67 22.20 -30.95
CA TYR A 305 8.45 22.91 -29.96
C TYR A 305 7.67 23.07 -28.65
N GLY A 306 8.38 22.88 -27.54
CA GLY A 306 7.84 23.20 -26.22
C GLY A 306 8.00 24.69 -25.89
N PRO A 307 7.39 25.14 -24.78
CA PRO A 307 7.55 26.51 -24.33
C PRO A 307 9.00 26.76 -23.88
N ASN A 308 9.42 28.03 -23.87
CA ASN A 308 10.72 28.39 -23.30
C ASN A 308 10.71 28.14 -21.77
N VAL A 309 11.88 27.85 -21.20
CA VAL A 309 12.03 27.74 -19.74
C VAL A 309 11.71 29.10 -19.11
N SER A 310 10.79 29.11 -18.14
CA SER A 310 10.31 30.34 -17.49
C SER A 310 9.81 30.03 -16.08
N ALA A 311 9.32 31.04 -15.35
CA ALA A 311 8.67 30.83 -14.06
C ALA A 311 7.37 30.00 -14.15
N THR A 312 6.70 30.02 -15.32
CA THR A 312 5.48 29.21 -15.55
C THR A 312 5.81 27.79 -16.02
N TYR A 313 6.83 27.66 -16.89
CA TYR A 313 7.27 26.38 -17.44
C TYR A 313 8.72 26.11 -17.02
N ILE A 314 8.89 25.83 -15.74
CA ILE A 314 10.20 25.64 -15.10
C ILE A 314 10.98 24.47 -15.72
N LEU A 315 12.29 24.39 -15.49
CA LEU A 315 13.07 23.23 -15.93
C LEU A 315 12.72 21.99 -15.08
N GLY A 316 12.32 20.91 -15.75
CA GLY A 316 11.75 19.71 -15.13
C GLY A 316 10.22 19.67 -15.19
N HIS A 317 9.58 20.69 -15.78
CA HIS A 317 8.13 20.71 -15.98
C HIS A 317 7.64 19.56 -16.87
N TYR A 318 8.49 19.10 -17.78
CA TYR A 318 8.21 17.97 -18.66
C TYR A 318 9.23 16.85 -18.46
N LEU A 319 8.81 15.60 -18.67
CA LEU A 319 9.70 14.43 -18.63
C LEU A 319 10.90 14.61 -19.58
N GLU A 320 10.65 15.18 -20.76
CA GLU A 320 11.68 15.42 -21.78
C GLU A 320 12.68 16.55 -21.44
N ASP A 321 12.49 17.22 -20.29
CA ASP A 321 13.48 18.12 -19.71
C ASP A 321 14.62 17.36 -19.01
N TYR A 322 14.51 16.04 -18.81
CA TYR A 322 15.54 15.21 -18.19
C TYR A 322 16.37 14.46 -19.24
N ALA A 323 17.67 14.34 -19.01
CA ALA A 323 18.59 13.48 -19.74
C ALA A 323 19.01 12.30 -18.87
N TYR A 324 19.17 11.13 -19.49
CA TYR A 324 19.80 9.99 -18.86
C TYR A 324 21.32 10.21 -18.83
N LYS A 325 21.96 10.05 -17.68
CA LYS A 325 23.38 10.32 -17.46
C LYS A 325 24.28 9.41 -18.31
N GLY A 326 23.87 8.17 -18.55
CA GLY A 326 24.58 7.28 -19.49
C GLY A 326 24.62 7.81 -20.92
N ASP A 327 23.59 8.55 -21.36
CA ASP A 327 23.55 9.19 -22.68
C ASP A 327 24.52 10.38 -22.81
N LEU A 328 25.01 10.88 -21.68
CA LEU A 328 25.95 11.98 -21.54
C LEU A 328 27.39 11.51 -21.32
N GLY A 329 27.62 10.19 -21.21
CA GLY A 329 28.93 9.58 -21.03
C GLY A 329 29.41 9.52 -19.57
N LEU A 330 28.49 9.60 -18.60
CA LEU A 330 28.78 9.35 -17.19
C LEU A 330 28.72 7.85 -16.88
N ASP A 331 29.46 7.43 -15.86
CA ASP A 331 29.67 6.02 -15.54
C ASP A 331 28.68 5.50 -14.48
N GLN A 332 27.90 4.48 -14.83
CA GLN A 332 27.03 3.77 -13.88
C GLN A 332 27.89 3.01 -12.85
N GLY A 333 27.51 3.08 -11.58
CA GLY A 333 28.26 2.57 -10.43
C GLY A 333 29.25 3.57 -9.83
N SER A 334 29.48 4.73 -10.49
CA SER A 334 30.33 5.82 -9.97
C SER A 334 29.56 7.14 -9.89
N ASP A 335 29.00 7.62 -11.00
CA ASP A 335 28.29 8.90 -11.08
C ASP A 335 26.79 8.79 -10.76
N TYR A 336 26.24 7.59 -10.94
CA TYR A 336 24.85 7.22 -10.66
C TYR A 336 24.73 5.70 -10.53
N ASP A 337 23.65 5.22 -9.92
CA ASP A 337 23.46 3.78 -9.64
C ASP A 337 22.41 3.14 -10.54
N LEU A 338 21.33 3.88 -10.80
CA LEU A 338 20.12 3.35 -11.41
C LEU A 338 20.15 3.53 -12.93
N ASP A 339 19.77 2.48 -13.64
CA ASP A 339 19.69 2.45 -15.11
C ASP A 339 18.53 3.31 -15.65
N GLN A 340 18.34 3.31 -16.98
CA GLN A 340 17.30 4.08 -17.65
C GLN A 340 15.86 3.69 -17.21
N TYR A 341 15.67 2.52 -16.60
CA TYR A 341 14.38 2.06 -16.07
C TYR A 341 14.19 2.43 -14.60
N ASN A 342 15.18 3.07 -13.96
CA ASN A 342 15.22 3.40 -12.54
C ASN A 342 15.47 2.19 -11.63
N GLY A 343 16.26 1.23 -12.10
CA GLY A 343 16.61 0.05 -11.32
C GLY A 343 18.03 -0.42 -11.55
N ARG A 344 18.38 -1.54 -10.91
CA ARG A 344 19.63 -2.26 -11.13
C ARG A 344 19.49 -3.72 -10.71
N TYR A 345 20.39 -4.57 -11.19
CA TYR A 345 20.57 -5.90 -10.63
C TYR A 345 21.39 -5.81 -9.35
N CYS A 346 20.87 -6.38 -8.25
CA CYS A 346 21.57 -6.40 -6.98
C CYS A 346 21.14 -7.58 -6.10
N VAL A 347 22.00 -7.96 -5.15
CA VAL A 347 21.60 -8.74 -3.97
C VAL A 347 20.79 -7.86 -3.02
N THR A 348 19.83 -8.46 -2.32
CA THR A 348 19.02 -7.77 -1.30
C THR A 348 18.78 -8.73 -0.13
N PRO A 349 18.29 -8.24 1.04
CA PRO A 349 17.93 -9.12 2.15
C PRO A 349 16.93 -10.22 1.75
N GLU A 350 15.98 -9.92 0.88
CA GLU A 350 14.96 -10.87 0.41
C GLU A 350 15.40 -11.72 -0.79
N PHE A 351 16.37 -11.24 -1.57
CA PHE A 351 16.94 -11.92 -2.75
C PHE A 351 18.47 -12.01 -2.63
N PRO A 352 19.00 -12.91 -1.78
CA PRO A 352 20.44 -13.03 -1.55
C PRO A 352 21.20 -13.55 -2.79
N ASP A 353 20.53 -14.25 -3.69
CA ASP A 353 21.09 -14.71 -4.98
C ASP A 353 21.02 -13.62 -6.08
N GLY A 354 20.40 -12.48 -5.77
CA GLY A 354 20.24 -11.35 -6.67
C GLY A 354 18.89 -11.30 -7.38
N VAL A 355 18.46 -10.08 -7.66
CA VAL A 355 17.25 -9.75 -8.42
C VAL A 355 17.49 -8.44 -9.16
N TRP A 356 16.81 -8.23 -10.29
CA TRP A 356 16.70 -6.87 -10.84
C TRP A 356 15.56 -6.15 -10.12
N ALA A 357 15.81 -4.95 -9.59
CA ALA A 357 14.80 -4.21 -8.84
C ALA A 357 14.79 -2.73 -9.19
N TYR A 358 13.59 -2.14 -9.13
CA TYR A 358 13.38 -0.70 -9.14
C TYR A 358 13.68 -0.11 -7.76
N PHE A 359 14.02 1.18 -7.71
CA PHE A 359 14.26 1.91 -6.47
C PHE A 359 13.50 3.23 -6.45
N THR A 360 12.88 3.57 -5.32
CA THR A 360 12.39 4.93 -5.09
C THR A 360 13.59 5.89 -5.08
N ALA A 361 13.59 6.91 -5.93
CA ALA A 361 14.65 7.90 -6.04
C ALA A 361 14.25 9.19 -5.32
N ILE A 362 15.10 9.61 -4.38
CA ILE A 362 14.95 10.84 -3.60
C ILE A 362 16.29 11.58 -3.54
N GLU A 363 16.25 12.86 -3.16
CA GLU A 363 17.41 13.59 -2.62
C GLU A 363 17.65 13.22 -1.16
N GLU A 364 18.73 13.75 -0.57
CA GLU A 364 19.12 13.46 0.82
C GLU A 364 18.04 13.87 1.84
N ASP A 365 17.22 14.87 1.53
CA ASP A 365 16.13 15.36 2.38
C ASP A 365 14.77 14.69 2.11
N GLY A 366 14.74 13.65 1.27
CA GLY A 366 13.50 12.93 0.92
C GLY A 366 12.73 13.51 -0.25
N ILE A 367 13.18 14.63 -0.85
CA ILE A 367 12.53 15.20 -2.04
C ILE A 367 12.61 14.20 -3.20
N PRO A 368 11.48 13.81 -3.82
CA PRO A 368 11.49 12.90 -4.96
C PRO A 368 12.33 13.38 -6.15
N VAL A 369 13.09 12.45 -6.74
CA VAL A 369 13.95 12.68 -7.91
C VAL A 369 13.44 11.87 -9.09
N PHE A 370 13.31 12.50 -10.26
CA PHE A 370 12.87 11.83 -11.48
C PHE A 370 13.76 10.59 -11.79
N PRO A 371 13.18 9.44 -12.18
CA PRO A 371 11.77 9.17 -12.50
C PRO A 371 10.96 8.57 -11.34
N TYR A 372 11.40 8.83 -10.11
CA TYR A 372 10.75 8.45 -8.87
C TYR A 372 10.79 6.96 -8.58
N ASN A 373 9.91 6.15 -9.16
CA ASN A 373 9.89 4.69 -8.90
C ASN A 373 10.25 3.89 -10.15
N VAL A 374 9.69 4.26 -11.29
CA VAL A 374 9.83 3.52 -12.56
C VAL A 374 10.12 4.52 -13.67
N GLY A 375 11.10 4.21 -14.51
CA GLY A 375 11.40 4.99 -15.71
C GLY A 375 10.22 5.05 -16.68
N ARG A 376 10.39 5.76 -17.81
CA ARG A 376 9.30 5.89 -18.80
C ARG A 376 8.91 4.56 -19.45
N ASN A 377 9.75 3.54 -19.31
CA ASN A 377 9.51 2.19 -19.79
C ASN A 377 9.69 1.18 -18.65
N PHE A 378 8.98 0.05 -18.75
CA PHE A 378 9.24 -1.13 -17.93
C PHE A 378 10.59 -1.77 -18.33
N TYR A 379 11.29 -2.33 -17.35
CA TYR A 379 12.43 -3.23 -17.56
C TYR A 379 11.97 -4.60 -18.05
N GLY A 380 10.95 -5.18 -17.42
CA GLY A 380 10.41 -6.50 -17.76
C GLY A 380 9.19 -6.47 -18.67
N THR A 381 8.63 -7.66 -18.96
CA THR A 381 7.36 -7.77 -19.70
C THR A 381 6.17 -7.52 -18.75
N PRO A 382 5.42 -6.41 -18.89
CA PRO A 382 4.32 -6.07 -17.98
C PRO A 382 3.05 -6.86 -18.32
N THR A 383 2.96 -8.10 -17.81
CA THR A 383 1.79 -8.97 -17.98
C THR A 383 0.80 -8.90 -16.81
N GLY A 384 1.20 -8.26 -15.71
CA GLY A 384 0.33 -7.89 -14.58
C GLY A 384 -0.69 -6.81 -14.95
N GLY A 385 -1.66 -6.61 -14.07
CA GLY A 385 -2.77 -5.70 -14.33
C GLY A 385 -4.02 -5.99 -13.50
N SER A 386 -5.00 -5.10 -13.59
CA SER A 386 -6.30 -5.29 -12.97
C SER A 386 -7.07 -6.44 -13.61
N VAL A 387 -7.79 -7.21 -12.80
CA VAL A 387 -8.64 -8.32 -13.25
C VAL A 387 -10.00 -8.24 -12.59
N ASN A 388 -11.03 -8.79 -13.24
CA ASN A 388 -12.41 -8.73 -12.73
C ASN A 388 -12.70 -9.79 -11.65
N SER A 389 -11.86 -10.83 -11.56
CA SER A 389 -12.06 -11.94 -10.62
C SER A 389 -10.76 -12.67 -10.36
N ILE A 390 -10.65 -13.24 -9.17
CA ILE A 390 -9.58 -14.16 -8.78
C ILE A 390 -9.99 -15.58 -9.18
N PRO A 391 -9.13 -16.37 -9.86
CA PRO A 391 -9.46 -17.75 -10.25
C PRO A 391 -9.78 -18.64 -9.03
N SER A 392 -10.78 -19.52 -9.13
CA SER A 392 -11.10 -20.45 -8.05
C SER A 392 -9.99 -21.48 -7.73
N SER A 393 -9.02 -21.62 -8.63
CA SER A 393 -7.84 -22.47 -8.44
C SER A 393 -6.72 -21.79 -7.63
N SER A 394 -6.75 -20.47 -7.45
CA SER A 394 -5.77 -19.80 -6.60
C SER A 394 -6.07 -20.06 -5.12
N VAL A 395 -5.02 -20.12 -4.32
CA VAL A 395 -5.12 -20.35 -2.88
C VAL A 395 -5.16 -19.01 -2.17
N LYS A 396 -6.24 -18.71 -1.42
CA LYS A 396 -6.30 -17.56 -0.51
C LYS A 396 -5.31 -17.79 0.63
N ILE A 397 -4.24 -16.99 0.69
CA ILE A 397 -3.21 -17.10 1.72
C ILE A 397 -3.36 -16.05 2.82
N PHE A 398 -4.12 -15.00 2.57
CA PHE A 398 -4.37 -13.93 3.52
C PHE A 398 -5.80 -13.41 3.43
N SER A 399 -6.37 -13.12 4.60
CA SER A 399 -7.62 -12.41 4.80
C SER A 399 -7.37 -11.24 5.74
N GLY A 400 -7.60 -10.03 5.26
CA GLY A 400 -7.47 -8.77 5.99
C GLY A 400 -8.83 -8.10 6.19
N GLY A 401 -8.81 -6.81 6.52
CA GLY A 401 -10.02 -6.01 6.75
C GLY A 401 -10.90 -6.65 7.83
N PRO A 402 -12.21 -6.83 7.57
CA PRO A 402 -13.13 -7.43 8.52
C PRO A 402 -12.80 -8.90 8.80
N ASN A 403 -12.12 -9.59 7.86
CA ASN A 403 -11.82 -11.02 7.96
C ASN A 403 -10.45 -11.31 8.60
N LYS A 404 -9.72 -10.29 9.05
CA LYS A 404 -8.42 -10.47 9.72
C LYS A 404 -8.61 -11.32 10.97
N GLN A 405 -7.79 -12.37 11.12
CA GLN A 405 -7.78 -13.20 12.33
C GLN A 405 -7.21 -12.43 13.52
N HIS A 406 -7.88 -12.51 14.66
CA HIS A 406 -7.42 -11.93 15.93
C HIS A 406 -6.57 -12.94 16.72
N VAL A 407 -5.56 -12.44 17.43
CA VAL A 407 -4.65 -13.27 18.25
C VAL A 407 -4.37 -12.61 19.60
N ALA A 408 -3.95 -13.39 20.58
CA ALA A 408 -3.34 -12.83 21.79
C ALA A 408 -1.93 -12.33 21.47
N ILE A 409 -1.65 -11.06 21.77
CA ILE A 409 -0.30 -10.47 21.67
C ILE A 409 0.46 -10.72 22.96
N ASP A 410 -0.15 -10.41 24.11
CA ASP A 410 0.47 -10.58 25.42
C ASP A 410 -0.55 -10.97 26.49
N ILE A 411 -0.07 -11.65 27.54
CA ILE A 411 -0.85 -12.05 28.70
C ILE A 411 -0.03 -11.89 29.99
N ALA A 412 -0.60 -11.18 30.95
CA ALA A 412 -0.02 -10.99 32.27
C ALA A 412 -1.02 -11.38 33.36
N SER A 413 -0.56 -12.03 34.43
CA SER A 413 -1.39 -12.33 35.60
C SER A 413 -0.80 -11.68 36.85
N SER A 414 -1.63 -10.95 37.59
CA SER A 414 -1.27 -10.37 38.90
C SER A 414 -2.42 -10.60 39.89
N GLY A 415 -2.17 -11.44 40.89
CA GLY A 415 -3.19 -11.92 41.82
C GLY A 415 -4.36 -12.58 41.08
N GLU A 416 -5.56 -12.06 41.31
CA GLU A 416 -6.81 -12.52 40.70
C GLU A 416 -7.10 -11.87 39.34
N THR A 417 -6.25 -10.95 38.87
CA THR A 417 -6.46 -10.28 37.58
C THR A 417 -5.55 -10.86 36.52
N VAL A 418 -6.11 -11.16 35.35
CA VAL A 418 -5.38 -11.45 34.13
C VAL A 418 -5.61 -10.30 33.15
N THR A 419 -4.55 -9.71 32.63
CA THR A 419 -4.59 -8.67 31.60
C THR A 419 -4.13 -9.27 30.28
N PHE A 420 -4.82 -8.91 29.21
CA PHE A 420 -4.52 -9.36 27.86
C PHE A 420 -4.34 -8.15 26.94
N ILE A 421 -3.39 -8.28 26.01
CA ILE A 421 -3.30 -7.42 24.84
C ILE A 421 -3.70 -8.27 23.64
N TRP A 422 -4.73 -7.85 22.91
CA TRP A 422 -5.27 -8.56 21.76
C TRP A 422 -4.97 -7.82 20.47
N ASP A 423 -4.65 -8.55 19.40
CA ASP A 423 -4.80 -8.04 18.03
C ASP A 423 -6.29 -8.07 17.69
N THR A 424 -6.85 -6.94 17.29
CA THR A 424 -8.27 -6.76 17.03
C THR A 424 -8.55 -6.21 15.64
N VAL A 425 -9.84 -6.19 15.30
CA VAL A 425 -10.37 -5.52 14.12
C VAL A 425 -11.25 -4.40 14.63
N GLU A 426 -10.97 -3.18 14.19
CA GLU A 426 -11.73 -1.99 14.57
C GLU A 426 -13.21 -2.14 14.20
N GLY A 427 -14.11 -1.72 15.10
CA GLY A 427 -15.56 -1.89 14.97
C GLY A 427 -16.04 -3.30 15.30
N ALA A 428 -15.16 -4.27 15.56
CA ALA A 428 -15.58 -5.62 15.93
C ALA A 428 -15.90 -5.73 17.42
N ASN A 429 -16.95 -6.48 17.72
CA ASN A 429 -17.41 -6.79 19.07
C ASN A 429 -16.76 -8.09 19.54
N TYR A 430 -16.24 -8.07 20.76
CA TYR A 430 -15.52 -9.19 21.35
C TYR A 430 -16.07 -9.57 22.71
N ARG A 431 -15.89 -10.85 23.04
CA ARG A 431 -16.02 -11.40 24.38
C ARG A 431 -14.79 -12.26 24.70
N VAL A 432 -14.32 -12.22 25.94
CA VAL A 432 -13.31 -13.18 26.41
C VAL A 432 -14.02 -14.32 27.12
N ASP A 433 -13.87 -15.55 26.65
CA ASP A 433 -14.33 -16.74 27.37
C ASP A 433 -13.21 -17.30 28.25
N ALA A 434 -13.58 -17.93 29.35
CA ALA A 434 -12.66 -18.61 30.25
C ALA A 434 -12.94 -20.11 30.32
N SER A 435 -11.89 -20.90 30.54
CA SER A 435 -12.00 -22.34 30.72
C SER A 435 -11.01 -22.85 31.76
N PRO A 436 -11.40 -23.81 32.62
CA PRO A 436 -10.49 -24.49 33.51
C PRO A 436 -9.67 -25.61 32.82
N ASP A 437 -10.14 -26.14 31.68
CA ASP A 437 -9.68 -27.42 31.13
C ASP A 437 -9.60 -27.50 29.59
N LEU A 438 -9.79 -26.37 28.88
CA LEU A 438 -9.92 -26.27 27.41
C LEU A 438 -11.15 -26.95 26.80
N LYS A 439 -12.01 -27.58 27.60
CA LYS A 439 -13.19 -28.33 27.13
C LYS A 439 -14.47 -27.60 27.49
N ASN A 440 -14.61 -27.20 28.75
CA ASN A 440 -15.75 -26.47 29.26
C ASN A 440 -15.45 -24.97 29.17
N TRP A 441 -16.20 -24.25 28.35
CA TRP A 441 -16.02 -22.82 28.14
C TRP A 441 -17.20 -22.07 28.74
N PHE A 442 -16.89 -21.10 29.59
CA PHE A 442 -17.87 -20.23 30.22
C PHE A 442 -17.80 -18.85 29.54
N ASN A 443 -18.97 -18.25 29.32
CA ASN A 443 -19.03 -16.85 28.92
C ASN A 443 -18.28 -16.01 29.95
N GLY A 444 -17.21 -15.36 29.53
CA GLY A 444 -16.60 -14.38 30.42
C GLY A 444 -17.44 -13.11 30.46
N THR A 445 -17.21 -12.34 31.52
CA THR A 445 -17.87 -11.07 31.80
C THR A 445 -17.28 -9.90 31.02
N VAL A 446 -16.20 -10.14 30.29
CA VAL A 446 -15.48 -9.14 29.51
C VAL A 446 -16.05 -9.10 28.11
N ALA A 447 -16.70 -7.99 27.77
CA ALA A 447 -17.17 -7.69 26.42
C ALA A 447 -16.80 -6.26 26.06
N PHE A 448 -16.40 -6.03 24.82
CA PHE A 448 -15.98 -4.72 24.32
C PHE A 448 -16.12 -4.61 22.80
N THR A 449 -16.23 -3.39 22.30
CA THR A 449 -16.08 -3.06 20.88
C THR A 449 -14.67 -2.49 20.70
N ALA A 450 -13.90 -3.04 19.77
CA ALA A 450 -12.55 -2.55 19.51
C ALA A 450 -12.60 -1.23 18.73
N ASP A 451 -11.87 -0.22 19.21
CA ASP A 451 -11.68 1.08 18.56
C ASP A 451 -10.38 1.16 17.75
N GLY A 452 -9.70 0.01 17.58
CA GLY A 452 -8.46 -0.11 16.82
C GLY A 452 -8.04 -1.56 16.60
N ILE A 453 -6.80 -1.73 16.17
CA ILE A 453 -6.18 -3.04 15.87
C ILE A 453 -5.46 -3.67 17.07
N GLU A 454 -5.45 -2.99 18.21
CA GLU A 454 -4.95 -3.53 19.47
C GLU A 454 -5.89 -3.12 20.60
N TYR A 455 -6.23 -4.06 21.49
CA TYR A 455 -7.09 -3.78 22.62
C TYR A 455 -6.60 -4.44 23.91
N SER A 456 -6.51 -3.65 24.98
CA SER A 456 -6.18 -4.16 26.32
C SER A 456 -7.46 -4.45 27.10
N SER A 457 -7.59 -5.69 27.59
CA SER A 457 -8.72 -6.12 28.43
C SER A 457 -8.23 -6.82 29.70
N PHE A 458 -9.10 -6.93 30.70
CA PHE A 458 -8.77 -7.64 31.94
C PHE A 458 -9.90 -8.56 32.39
N TYR A 459 -9.53 -9.72 32.90
CA TYR A 459 -10.42 -10.72 33.48
C TYR A 459 -10.10 -10.89 34.98
N ARG A 460 -11.13 -10.90 35.82
CA ARG A 460 -11.02 -11.20 37.25
C ARG A 460 -11.42 -12.65 37.49
N LYS A 461 -10.47 -13.46 37.98
CA LYS A 461 -10.69 -14.85 38.34
C LYS A 461 -11.79 -14.93 39.41
N PRO A 462 -12.83 -15.75 39.22
CA PRO A 462 -13.77 -16.06 40.29
C PRO A 462 -13.03 -16.67 41.49
N ASN A 463 -13.53 -16.45 42.72
CA ASN A 463 -12.93 -16.93 43.97
C ASN A 463 -12.66 -18.45 44.03
N SER A 464 -13.17 -19.24 43.07
CA SER A 464 -12.93 -20.68 42.92
C SER A 464 -11.66 -21.05 42.13
N GLY A 465 -10.93 -20.09 41.54
CA GLY A 465 -9.52 -20.23 41.13
C GLY A 465 -9.16 -21.21 40.00
N ASN A 466 -10.12 -21.79 39.29
CA ASN A 466 -9.82 -22.85 38.32
C ASN A 466 -9.63 -22.37 36.87
N ASP A 467 -9.92 -21.11 36.52
CA ASP A 467 -9.79 -20.61 35.14
C ASP A 467 -8.33 -20.44 34.72
N ARG A 468 -7.92 -21.28 33.76
CA ARG A 468 -6.54 -21.42 33.30
C ARG A 468 -6.34 -21.00 31.85
N PHE A 469 -7.39 -21.06 31.07
CA PHE A 469 -7.37 -20.82 29.64
C PHE A 469 -8.36 -19.72 29.29
N TYR A 470 -7.99 -18.90 28.32
CA TYR A 470 -8.77 -17.76 27.88
C TYR A 470 -8.77 -17.74 26.36
N ARG A 471 -9.88 -17.36 25.75
CA ARG A 471 -9.97 -17.17 24.30
C ARG A 471 -10.77 -15.92 24.00
N LEU A 472 -10.32 -15.19 22.98
CA LEU A 472 -11.06 -14.07 22.44
C LEU A 472 -12.02 -14.57 21.36
N ILE A 473 -13.31 -14.28 21.55
CA ILE A 473 -14.38 -14.59 20.60
C ILE A 473 -14.87 -13.28 20.00
N ARG A 474 -14.82 -13.18 18.67
CA ARG A 474 -15.53 -12.11 17.95
C ARG A 474 -17.00 -12.49 17.87
N THR A 475 -17.88 -11.62 18.37
CA THR A 475 -19.33 -11.85 18.48
C THR A 475 -20.14 -11.00 17.50
N GLY A 476 -19.48 -10.14 16.71
CA GLY A 476 -20.10 -9.34 15.67
C GLY A 476 -19.16 -8.24 15.20
N ILE A 477 -19.64 -7.43 14.27
CA ILE A 477 -18.93 -6.28 13.69
C ILE A 477 -19.95 -5.17 13.41
N GLU A 478 -19.56 -3.92 13.65
CA GLU A 478 -20.37 -2.75 13.30
C GLU A 478 -20.59 -2.65 11.79
N ASP A 479 -21.64 -1.95 11.36
CA ASP A 479 -21.93 -1.72 9.95
C ASP A 479 -20.77 -0.99 9.26
N PHE A 480 -20.31 -1.55 8.14
CA PHE A 480 -19.24 -0.99 7.32
C PHE A 480 -19.57 -1.17 5.83
N ASP A 481 -18.87 -0.43 4.96
CA ASP A 481 -18.91 -0.64 3.52
C ASP A 481 -18.08 -1.86 3.12
N ASN A 482 -18.77 -2.96 2.84
CA ASN A 482 -18.17 -4.19 2.30
C ASN A 482 -18.28 -4.28 0.78
N SER A 483 -18.61 -3.19 0.08
CA SER A 483 -18.83 -3.21 -1.37
C SER A 483 -17.63 -3.81 -2.10
N GLY A 484 -17.89 -4.88 -2.86
CA GLY A 484 -16.88 -5.61 -3.62
C GLY A 484 -16.04 -6.60 -2.81
N PHE A 485 -16.25 -6.73 -1.50
CA PHE A 485 -15.60 -7.73 -0.64
C PHE A 485 -16.59 -8.79 -0.17
N VAL A 486 -16.07 -9.99 0.10
CA VAL A 486 -16.86 -11.03 0.77
C VAL A 486 -16.60 -10.90 2.26
N ASP A 487 -17.66 -10.76 3.03
CA ASP A 487 -17.60 -10.91 4.49
C ASP A 487 -17.75 -12.41 4.80
N ASP A 488 -16.62 -13.06 5.11
CA ASP A 488 -16.55 -14.50 5.42
C ASP A 488 -16.70 -14.71 6.95
N PHE A 489 -17.29 -13.74 7.66
CA PHE A 489 -17.51 -13.80 9.10
C PHE A 489 -18.28 -15.07 9.51
N GLY A 490 -17.63 -15.89 10.35
CA GLY A 490 -18.30 -16.93 11.10
C GLY A 490 -18.55 -16.43 12.52
N ASP A 491 -19.80 -16.38 12.94
CA ASP A 491 -20.12 -16.21 14.36
C ASP A 491 -19.28 -17.17 15.19
N GLY A 492 -18.57 -16.64 16.19
CA GLY A 492 -17.87 -17.49 17.14
C GLY A 492 -18.83 -18.48 17.78
N PRO A 493 -18.40 -19.73 18.08
CA PRO A 493 -19.29 -20.73 18.63
C PRO A 493 -19.97 -20.20 19.89
N ALA A 494 -21.28 -20.44 20.01
CA ALA A 494 -21.98 -20.26 21.27
C ALA A 494 -21.22 -21.04 22.37
N PRO A 495 -21.12 -20.50 23.60
CA PRO A 495 -20.56 -21.26 24.72
C PRO A 495 -21.33 -22.58 24.89
N SER A 496 -20.70 -23.58 25.51
CA SER A 496 -21.44 -24.78 25.92
C SER A 496 -22.55 -24.39 26.91
N ASN A 497 -23.78 -24.83 26.67
CA ASN A 497 -24.98 -24.55 27.49
C ASN A 497 -24.95 -25.20 28.89
N ASN A 498 -23.81 -25.28 29.56
CA ASN A 498 -23.70 -25.81 30.90
C ASN A 498 -24.01 -24.72 31.93
N GLU A 499 -25.15 -24.05 31.78
CA GLU A 499 -25.82 -23.42 32.91
C GLU A 499 -26.59 -24.53 33.65
N GLU A 500 -25.94 -25.19 34.61
CA GLU A 500 -26.70 -25.73 35.73
C GLU A 500 -27.28 -24.54 36.48
N ASN A 501 -28.53 -24.27 36.13
CA ASN A 501 -29.43 -23.33 36.77
C ASN A 501 -29.62 -23.72 38.25
N ILE A 502 -28.73 -23.25 39.13
CA ILE A 502 -28.91 -23.39 40.58
C ILE A 502 -29.76 -22.21 41.05
N GLY A 503 -31.08 -22.37 41.02
CA GLY A 503 -31.99 -21.37 41.57
C GLY A 503 -33.47 -21.63 41.29
N GLY A 504 -34.00 -22.76 41.77
CA GLY A 504 -35.42 -23.09 41.65
C GLY A 504 -36.36 -22.13 42.41
N GLY A 505 -37.48 -21.80 41.76
CA GLY A 505 -38.69 -21.23 42.38
C GLY A 505 -39.91 -21.64 41.55
N PRO A 506 -40.98 -22.23 42.13
CA PRO A 506 -41.98 -22.97 41.37
C PRO A 506 -43.08 -22.05 40.83
N GLY A 507 -43.27 -22.04 39.51
CA GLY A 507 -44.45 -21.47 38.85
C GLY A 507 -45.34 -22.59 38.33
N GLY A 508 -46.25 -23.09 39.17
CA GLY A 508 -47.29 -24.03 38.75
C GLY A 508 -48.44 -23.33 38.03
N GLY A 509 -48.99 -24.00 37.01
CA GLY A 509 -50.30 -23.68 36.44
C GLY A 509 -50.40 -23.83 34.92
N GLY A 510 -50.58 -25.07 34.43
CA GLY A 510 -51.30 -25.28 33.15
C GLY A 510 -52.81 -25.38 33.40
N PRO A 511 -53.62 -25.88 32.44
CA PRO A 511 -53.58 -25.66 31.00
C PRO A 511 -54.98 -25.20 30.49
N GLY A 512 -55.06 -24.69 29.26
CA GLY A 512 -56.34 -24.40 28.62
C GLY A 512 -56.24 -24.48 27.10
N GLY A 513 -56.61 -25.64 26.53
CA GLY A 513 -56.77 -25.84 25.09
C GLY A 513 -58.18 -25.52 24.61
N GLY A 514 -58.30 -25.27 23.30
CA GLY A 514 -59.57 -25.22 22.56
C GLY A 514 -59.56 -24.22 21.40
N GLY A 515 -59.44 -24.68 20.16
CA GLY A 515 -59.55 -23.88 18.92
C GLY A 515 -61.01 -23.47 18.58
N PRO A 516 -61.43 -23.35 17.30
CA PRO A 516 -60.70 -23.27 16.03
C PRO A 516 -61.19 -22.15 15.06
N GLY A 517 -60.50 -21.93 13.93
CA GLY A 517 -61.16 -21.69 12.64
C GLY A 517 -61.19 -20.28 12.02
N GLY A 518 -61.08 -20.26 10.68
CA GLY A 518 -61.31 -19.13 9.75
C GLY A 518 -60.01 -18.41 9.37
N GLY A 519 -59.46 -18.52 8.16
CA GLY A 519 -60.08 -18.32 6.84
C GLY A 519 -59.41 -17.09 6.22
N GLY A 520 -58.58 -17.26 5.17
CA GLY A 520 -57.81 -16.17 4.52
C GLY A 520 -58.68 -15.22 3.65
N PRO A 521 -58.16 -14.58 2.60
CA PRO A 521 -56.78 -14.23 2.25
C PRO A 521 -56.68 -12.70 1.91
N PRO A 522 -55.98 -12.24 0.85
CA PRO A 522 -54.75 -11.43 0.92
C PRO A 522 -54.94 -9.96 0.51
N PHE A 523 -53.96 -9.12 0.84
CA PHE A 523 -53.52 -7.99 0.02
C PHE A 523 -52.01 -7.81 0.15
#